data_AF-B7FNZ2-F1
#
_entry.id   AF-B7FNZ2-F1
#
_cell.length_a   1.000
_cell.length_b   1.000
_cell.length_c   1.000
_cell.angle_alpha   90.00
_cell.angle_beta   90.00
_cell.angle_gamma   90.00
#
_symmetry.space_group_name_H-M   'P 1'
#
loop_
_entity.id
_entity.type
_entity.pdbx_description
1 polymer ?
#
loop_
_entity_poly.entity_id
_entity_poly.type
_entity_poly.pdbx_seq_one_letter_code
_entity_poly.pdbx_strand_id
1 'polypeptide(L)'
;VAMDCEMVGVGPHRFSVLARVSIVNLRGDTIFDSYVRVDEKVTDYRTCVSGIRPENLKSEKAIAFGKCRAKVMQVLKGKILVGHALKNDLKILNLHHPWYNTRDTSMYGPFMKMSHKGIWKPRRLSELTRVVLDTSIQQKEHCSVEDARAAMSLYCSVRDEWD
;
A
#
# COMPACT_ATOMS: atom_id res chain seq x y z
N VAL A 1 -5.63 8.85 -6.91
CA VAL A 1 -4.55 8.85 -5.87
C VAL A 1 -4.08 7.43 -5.70
N ALA A 2 -2.82 7.20 -5.35
CA ALA A 2 -2.34 5.86 -5.02
C ALA A 2 -2.00 5.76 -3.54
N MET A 3 -2.22 4.60 -2.94
CA MET A 3 -1.99 4.35 -1.52
C MET A 3 -1.28 3.03 -1.31
N ASP A 4 -0.43 3.01 -0.29
CA ASP A 4 0.18 1.80 0.25
C ASP A 4 0.36 1.94 1.77
N CYS A 5 0.31 0.83 2.50
CA CYS A 5 0.48 0.79 3.94
C CYS A 5 1.56 -0.20 4.37
N GLU A 6 2.29 0.16 5.43
CA GLU A 6 3.14 -0.76 6.18
C GLU A 6 2.42 -1.25 7.43
N MET A 7 2.63 -2.51 7.79
CA MET A 7 2.03 -3.13 8.97
C MET A 7 3.06 -3.79 9.87
N VAL A 8 2.74 -3.82 11.17
CA VAL A 8 3.47 -4.58 12.20
C VAL A 8 2.57 -5.66 12.80
N GLY A 9 3.17 -6.67 13.43
CA GLY A 9 2.47 -7.73 14.17
C GLY A 9 2.32 -7.39 15.65
N VAL A 10 1.11 -7.53 16.18
CA VAL A 10 0.80 -7.39 17.61
C VAL A 10 0.31 -8.70 18.23
N GLY A 11 0.55 -8.84 19.54
CA GLY A 11 0.09 -9.98 20.32
C GLY A 11 0.77 -11.32 19.96
N PRO A 12 0.35 -12.42 20.61
CA PRO A 12 0.98 -13.75 20.44
C PRO A 12 0.79 -14.32 19.03
N HIS A 13 -0.29 -13.95 18.34
CA HIS A 13 -0.60 -14.42 16.99
C HIS A 13 -0.12 -13.49 15.86
N ARG A 14 0.64 -12.43 16.18
CA ARG A 14 1.22 -11.48 15.22
C ARG A 14 0.18 -10.88 14.27
N PHE A 15 -0.99 -10.52 14.80
CA PHE A 15 -2.05 -9.87 14.03
C PHE A 15 -1.51 -8.59 13.41
N SER A 16 -1.72 -8.41 12.11
CA SER A 16 -1.27 -7.20 11.42
C SER A 16 -2.07 -5.99 11.93
N VAL A 17 -1.38 -4.89 12.22
CA VAL A 17 -1.94 -3.56 12.49
C VAL A 17 -1.19 -2.49 11.70
N LEU A 18 -1.86 -1.38 11.41
CA LEU A 18 -1.29 -0.29 10.62
C LEU A 18 -0.14 0.40 11.35
N ALA A 19 0.99 0.56 10.67
CA ALA A 19 2.17 1.24 11.20
C ALA A 19 2.55 2.49 10.40
N ARG A 20 2.32 2.50 9.09
CA ARG A 20 2.51 3.66 8.21
C ARG A 20 1.52 3.60 7.07
N VAL A 21 1.07 4.75 6.59
CA VAL A 21 0.31 4.87 5.34
C VAL A 21 0.87 6.01 4.53
N SER A 22 1.00 5.78 3.23
CA SER A 22 1.46 6.76 2.26
C SER A 22 0.43 6.90 1.15
N ILE A 23 0.13 8.14 0.75
CA ILE A 23 -0.74 8.47 -0.37
C ILE A 23 -0.03 9.47 -1.27
N VAL A 24 -0.04 9.19 -2.56
CA VAL A 24 0.52 10.05 -3.61
C VAL A 24 -0.54 10.49 -4.61
N ASN A 25 -0.32 11.65 -5.22
CA ASN A 25 -1.14 12.14 -6.32
C ASN A 25 -0.76 11.47 -7.66
N LEU A 26 -1.43 11.86 -8.76
CA LEU A 26 -1.18 11.31 -10.11
C LEU A 26 0.26 11.54 -10.62
N ARG A 27 0.92 12.62 -10.18
CA ARG A 27 2.31 12.93 -10.54
C ARG A 27 3.34 12.21 -9.67
N GLY A 28 2.89 11.48 -8.64
CA GLY A 28 3.76 10.84 -7.65
C GLY A 28 4.15 11.74 -6.48
N ASP A 29 3.63 12.98 -6.37
CA ASP A 29 3.89 13.83 -5.21
C ASP A 29 3.20 13.24 -3.96
N THR A 30 3.91 13.18 -2.84
CA THR A 30 3.37 12.71 -1.57
C THR A 30 2.39 13.73 -1.00
N ILE A 31 1.12 13.35 -0.85
CA ILE A 31 0.07 14.21 -0.30
C ILE A 31 -0.31 13.83 1.13
N PHE A 32 0.00 12.61 1.55
CA PHE A 32 -0.13 12.16 2.93
C PHE A 32 0.90 11.06 3.19
N ASP A 33 1.68 11.19 4.25
CA ASP A 33 2.61 10.16 4.74
C ASP A 33 2.68 10.30 6.25
N SER A 34 2.35 9.24 6.97
CA SER A 34 2.35 9.27 8.43
C SER A 34 2.58 7.90 9.02
N TYR A 35 3.43 7.85 10.03
CA TYR A 35 3.44 6.76 11.00
C TYR A 35 2.19 6.82 11.88
N VAL A 36 1.77 5.65 12.36
CA VAL A 36 0.57 5.47 13.17
C VAL A 36 0.97 4.86 14.50
N ARG A 37 0.46 5.45 15.59
CA ARG A 37 0.66 4.90 16.94
C ARG A 37 -0.05 3.56 17.04
N VAL A 38 0.62 2.59 17.66
CA VAL A 38 0.08 1.27 17.95
C VAL A 38 -0.03 1.15 19.46
N ASP A 39 -1.26 1.00 19.96
CA ASP A 39 -1.55 0.96 21.39
C ASP A 39 -1.23 -0.44 21.97
N GLU A 40 -1.39 -1.49 21.17
CA GLU A 40 -1.06 -2.86 21.54
C GLU A 40 0.46 -3.12 21.52
N LYS A 41 0.89 -4.12 22.31
CA LYS A 41 2.29 -4.55 22.30
C LYS A 41 2.67 -5.14 20.94
N VAL A 42 3.51 -4.42 20.20
CA VAL A 42 4.15 -4.91 18.98
C VAL A 42 5.09 -6.07 19.34
N THR A 43 4.83 -7.24 18.78
CA THR A 43 5.63 -8.45 18.95
C THR A 43 6.51 -8.74 17.75
N ASP A 44 6.23 -8.11 16.61
CA ASP A 44 6.98 -8.27 15.38
C ASP A 44 6.89 -7.01 14.51
N TYR A 45 8.00 -6.27 14.38
CA TYR A 45 8.04 -5.06 13.56
C TYR A 45 8.12 -5.34 12.06
N ARG A 46 8.48 -6.57 11.66
CA ARG A 46 8.71 -6.94 10.26
C ARG A 46 9.71 -6.01 9.56
N THR A 47 10.65 -5.41 10.30
CA THR A 47 11.51 -4.32 9.83
C THR A 47 12.24 -4.64 8.53
N CYS A 48 12.70 -5.87 8.35
CA CYS A 48 13.37 -6.32 7.11
C CYS A 48 12.49 -6.20 5.86
N VAL A 49 11.16 -6.16 6.02
CA VAL A 49 10.19 -5.93 4.97
C VAL A 49 9.62 -4.52 5.09
N SER A 50 9.08 -4.11 6.23
CA SER A 50 8.28 -2.88 6.37
C SER A 50 9.08 -1.60 6.60
N GLY A 51 10.37 -1.72 6.95
CA GLY A 51 11.21 -0.60 7.40
C GLY A 51 10.77 0.06 8.71
N ILE A 52 9.76 -0.49 9.41
CA ILE A 52 9.24 0.08 10.66
C ILE A 52 10.14 -0.32 11.84
N ARG A 53 10.45 0.68 12.67
CA ARG A 53 11.20 0.55 13.93
C ARG A 53 10.41 1.12 15.12
N PRO A 54 10.70 0.71 16.36
CA PRO A 54 10.01 1.19 17.57
C PRO A 54 9.93 2.73 17.68
N GLU A 55 11.00 3.42 17.32
CA GLU A 55 11.12 4.87 17.32
C GLU A 55 10.16 5.56 16.35
N ASN A 56 9.78 4.89 15.25
CA ASN A 56 8.81 5.44 14.32
C ASN A 56 7.42 5.53 14.94
N LEU A 57 7.02 4.50 15.71
CA LEU A 57 5.69 4.42 16.33
C LEU A 57 5.58 5.29 17.59
N LYS A 58 6.71 5.52 18.28
CA LYS A 58 6.80 6.36 19.48
C LYS A 58 7.15 7.83 19.18
N SER A 59 7.45 8.15 17.92
CA SER A 59 7.76 9.51 17.50
C SER A 59 6.60 10.46 17.79
N GLU A 60 6.89 11.70 18.17
CA GLU A 60 5.89 12.77 18.28
C GLU A 60 5.13 13.01 16.97
N LYS A 61 5.76 12.68 15.83
CA LYS A 61 5.14 12.77 14.50
C LYS A 61 4.13 11.65 14.21
N ALA A 62 4.18 10.54 14.95
CA ALA A 62 3.20 9.47 14.79
C ALA A 62 1.84 9.91 15.32
N ILE A 63 0.78 9.67 14.54
CA ILE A 63 -0.58 10.07 14.88
C ILE A 63 -1.42 8.90 15.35
N ALA A 64 -2.46 9.18 16.15
CA ALA A 64 -3.42 8.16 16.56
C ALA A 64 -4.14 7.54 15.35
N PHE A 65 -4.44 6.24 15.41
CA PHE A 65 -5.10 5.49 14.33
C PHE A 65 -6.39 6.16 13.85
N GLY A 66 -7.26 6.59 14.76
CA GLY A 66 -8.52 7.26 14.40
C GLY A 66 -8.31 8.55 13.58
N LYS A 67 -7.30 9.35 13.92
CA LYS A 67 -6.92 10.56 13.18
C LYS A 67 -6.34 10.22 11.81
N CYS A 68 -5.50 9.18 11.74
CA CYS A 68 -4.96 8.68 10.48
C CYS A 68 -6.08 8.23 9.54
N ARG A 69 -6.94 7.34 10.02
CA ARG A 69 -8.09 6.80 9.27
C ARG A 69 -9.01 7.91 8.75
N ALA A 70 -9.32 8.91 9.58
CA ALA A 70 -10.15 10.04 9.17
C ALA A 70 -9.51 10.85 8.02
N LYS A 71 -8.21 11.11 8.10
CA LYS A 71 -7.45 11.78 7.03
C LYS A 71 -7.43 10.96 5.74
N VAL A 72 -7.16 9.65 5.83
CA VAL A 72 -7.18 8.75 4.67
C VAL A 72 -8.56 8.78 4.02
N MET A 73 -9.63 8.59 4.80
CA MET A 73 -11.00 8.63 4.30
C MET A 73 -11.34 9.96 3.61
N GLN A 74 -10.90 11.09 4.16
CA GLN A 74 -11.08 12.41 3.54
C GLN A 74 -10.34 12.52 2.20
N VAL A 75 -9.10 12.03 2.12
CA VAL A 75 -8.30 12.06 0.89
C VAL A 75 -8.90 11.16 -0.19
N LEU A 76 -9.44 9.99 0.17
CA LEU A 76 -10.01 9.03 -0.77
C LEU A 76 -11.39 9.44 -1.31
N LYS A 77 -12.13 10.29 -0.58
CA LYS A 77 -13.50 10.66 -0.92
C LYS A 77 -13.63 11.17 -2.37
N GLY A 78 -14.44 10.48 -3.17
CA GLY A 78 -14.75 10.85 -4.55
C GLY A 78 -13.59 10.69 -5.53
N LYS A 79 -12.54 9.94 -5.18
CA LYS A 79 -11.36 9.72 -6.04
C LYS A 79 -11.25 8.27 -6.50
N ILE A 80 -10.60 8.08 -7.64
CA ILE A 80 -10.05 6.77 -8.02
C ILE A 80 -8.87 6.45 -7.09
N LEU A 81 -8.90 5.27 -6.49
CA LEU A 81 -7.86 4.71 -5.64
C LEU A 81 -7.06 3.67 -6.43
N VAL A 82 -5.78 3.92 -6.59
CA VAL A 82 -4.81 3.04 -7.20
C VAL A 82 -3.95 2.38 -6.11
N GLY A 83 -3.50 1.15 -6.32
CA GLY A 83 -2.58 0.48 -5.41
C GLY A 83 -2.25 -0.94 -5.85
N HIS A 84 -1.66 -1.73 -4.95
CA HIS A 84 -1.29 -3.11 -5.23
C HIS A 84 -1.71 -4.01 -4.06
N ALA A 85 -2.67 -4.91 -4.29
CA ALA A 85 -3.31 -5.74 -3.28
C ALA A 85 -4.03 -4.94 -2.18
N LEU A 86 -4.74 -3.87 -2.59
CA LEU A 86 -5.44 -2.87 -1.76
C LEU A 86 -6.43 -3.45 -0.76
N LYS A 87 -6.90 -4.68 -1.00
CA LYS A 87 -7.76 -5.40 -0.05
C LYS A 87 -7.14 -5.49 1.35
N ASN A 88 -5.82 -5.65 1.44
CA ASN A 88 -5.12 -5.73 2.72
C ASN A 88 -5.09 -4.38 3.43
N ASP A 89 -4.77 -3.31 2.70
CA ASP A 89 -4.71 -1.93 3.19
C ASP A 89 -6.08 -1.43 3.67
N LEU A 90 -7.10 -1.59 2.83
CA LEU A 90 -8.46 -1.17 3.15
C LEU A 90 -9.02 -1.95 4.34
N LYS A 91 -8.70 -3.24 4.45
CA LYS A 91 -9.08 -4.06 5.60
C LYS A 91 -8.46 -3.53 6.88
N ILE A 92 -7.17 -3.19 6.90
CA ILE A 92 -6.51 -2.71 8.14
C ILE A 92 -6.96 -1.32 8.54
N LEU A 93 -7.28 -0.48 7.57
CA LEU A 93 -7.88 0.84 7.80
C LEU A 93 -9.37 0.76 8.18
N ASN A 94 -9.99 -0.42 8.09
CA ASN A 94 -11.44 -0.62 8.21
C ASN A 94 -12.20 0.39 7.33
N LEU A 95 -11.82 0.45 6.04
CA LEU A 95 -12.40 1.33 5.03
C LEU A 95 -12.97 0.50 3.89
N HIS A 96 -14.06 1.01 3.31
CA HIS A 96 -14.62 0.50 2.06
C HIS A 96 -14.43 1.56 0.98
N HIS A 97 -13.91 1.16 -0.17
CA HIS A 97 -13.80 2.03 -1.35
C HIS A 97 -14.60 1.39 -2.50
N PRO A 98 -15.40 2.16 -3.27
CA PRO A 98 -16.21 1.59 -4.33
C PRO A 98 -15.37 0.84 -5.36
N TRP A 99 -15.79 -0.37 -5.73
CA TRP A 99 -15.04 -1.23 -6.66
C TRP A 99 -14.81 -0.54 -8.01
N TYR A 100 -15.79 0.21 -8.52
CA TYR A 100 -15.68 0.95 -9.78
C TYR A 100 -14.69 2.11 -9.73
N ASN A 101 -14.34 2.61 -8.53
CA ASN A 101 -13.32 3.62 -8.30
C ASN A 101 -12.02 3.02 -7.74
N THR A 102 -11.85 1.69 -7.82
CA THR A 102 -10.63 1.00 -7.38
C THR A 102 -9.86 0.49 -8.61
N ARG A 103 -8.56 0.74 -8.62
CA ARG A 103 -7.61 0.28 -9.65
C ARG A 103 -6.49 -0.47 -8.94
N ASP A 104 -6.74 -1.74 -8.64
CA ASP A 104 -5.78 -2.62 -7.98
C ASP A 104 -4.89 -3.31 -9.03
N THR A 105 -3.63 -2.90 -9.10
CA THR A 105 -2.65 -3.40 -10.08
C THR A 105 -2.33 -4.88 -9.92
N SER A 106 -2.62 -5.48 -8.76
CA SER A 106 -2.47 -6.93 -8.55
C SER A 106 -3.61 -7.73 -9.20
N MET A 107 -4.75 -7.09 -9.46
CA MET A 107 -5.97 -7.71 -9.99
C MET A 107 -6.24 -7.32 -11.46
N TYR A 108 -5.42 -6.45 -12.06
CA TYR A 108 -5.57 -6.08 -13.46
C TYR A 108 -5.10 -7.23 -14.36
N GLY A 109 -6.03 -7.81 -15.14
CA GLY A 109 -5.80 -9.01 -15.95
C GLY A 109 -4.50 -8.99 -16.77
N PRO A 110 -4.22 -7.92 -17.54
CA PRO A 110 -2.97 -7.80 -18.31
C PRO A 110 -1.68 -7.83 -17.48
N PHE A 111 -1.74 -7.50 -16.18
CA PHE A 111 -0.59 -7.57 -15.26
C PHE A 111 -0.42 -8.93 -14.57
N MET A 112 -1.43 -9.78 -14.61
CA MET A 112 -1.37 -11.10 -13.99
C MET A 112 -0.45 -12.04 -14.77
N LYS A 113 0.01 -13.10 -14.10
CA LYS A 113 0.77 -14.18 -14.72
C LYS A 113 0.02 -15.50 -14.65
N MET A 114 0.15 -16.30 -15.70
CA MET A 114 -0.32 -17.67 -15.68
C MET A 114 0.62 -18.53 -14.84
N SER A 115 0.07 -19.27 -13.89
CA SER A 115 0.83 -20.31 -13.18
C SER A 115 0.91 -21.60 -14.00
N HIS A 116 1.83 -22.50 -13.66
CA HIS A 116 1.97 -23.83 -14.29
C HIS A 116 0.68 -24.66 -14.31
N LYS A 117 -0.29 -24.35 -13.45
CA LYS A 117 -1.60 -25.02 -13.38
C LYS A 117 -2.68 -24.36 -14.24
N GLY A 118 -2.33 -23.40 -15.09
CA GLY A 118 -3.30 -22.64 -15.90
C GLY A 118 -4.17 -21.67 -15.10
N ILE A 119 -3.75 -21.30 -13.88
CA ILE A 119 -4.47 -20.35 -13.02
C ILE A 119 -3.76 -19.00 -13.04
N TRP A 120 -4.51 -17.93 -13.33
CA TRP A 120 -4.04 -16.54 -13.23
C TRP A 120 -3.71 -16.16 -11.79
N LYS A 121 -2.53 -15.60 -11.58
CA LYS A 121 -2.05 -15.13 -10.28
C LYS A 121 -1.50 -13.71 -10.36
N PRO A 122 -1.68 -12.90 -9.29
CA PRO A 122 -1.03 -11.60 -9.18
C PRO A 122 0.49 -11.76 -9.23
N ARG A 123 1.17 -10.82 -9.88
CA ARG A 123 2.62 -10.62 -9.75
C ARG A 123 2.91 -9.82 -8.48
N ARG A 124 4.11 -9.94 -7.94
CA ARG A 124 4.59 -9.00 -6.91
C ARG A 124 4.79 -7.63 -7.53
N LEU A 125 4.61 -6.55 -6.77
CA LEU A 125 4.82 -5.19 -7.26
C LEU A 125 6.23 -4.99 -7.85
N SER A 126 7.28 -5.48 -7.19
CA SER A 126 8.66 -5.45 -7.67
C SER A 126 8.90 -6.25 -8.95
N GLU A 127 8.19 -7.37 -9.14
CA GLU A 127 8.24 -8.13 -10.40
C GLU A 127 7.55 -7.35 -11.52
N LEU A 128 6.39 -6.76 -11.22
CA LEU A 128 5.55 -6.07 -12.18
C LEU A 128 6.20 -4.77 -12.68
N THR A 129 6.74 -3.96 -11.77
CA THR A 129 7.49 -2.74 -12.10
C THR A 129 8.72 -3.02 -12.95
N ARG A 130 9.46 -4.10 -12.66
CA ARG A 130 10.60 -4.50 -13.49
C ARG A 130 10.19 -4.90 -14.91
N VAL A 131 9.08 -5.62 -15.06
CA VAL A 131 8.63 -6.11 -16.38
C VAL A 131 7.97 -5.00 -17.21
N VAL A 132 7.19 -4.12 -16.59
CA VAL A 132 6.37 -3.13 -17.29
C VAL A 132 7.06 -1.77 -17.42
N LEU A 133 7.81 -1.36 -16.38
CA LEU A 133 8.42 -0.03 -16.29
C LEU A 133 9.96 -0.06 -16.35
N ASP A 134 10.56 -1.23 -16.56
CA ASP A 134 12.02 -1.44 -16.50
C ASP A 134 12.68 -0.83 -15.24
N THR A 135 11.95 -0.84 -14.12
CA THR A 135 12.36 -0.18 -12.88
C THR A 135 12.44 -1.19 -11.74
N SER A 136 13.53 -1.15 -10.98
CA SER A 136 13.73 -2.00 -9.80
C SER A 136 13.41 -1.23 -8.52
N ILE A 137 12.40 -1.66 -7.78
CA ILE A 137 12.01 -1.13 -6.46
C ILE A 137 12.29 -2.17 -5.36
N GLN A 138 12.05 -1.82 -4.08
CA GLN A 138 12.13 -2.76 -2.95
C GLN A 138 13.48 -3.50 -2.85
N GLN A 139 14.58 -2.83 -3.23
CA GLN A 139 15.93 -3.41 -3.18
C GLN A 139 16.45 -3.58 -1.74
N LYS A 140 15.82 -2.90 -0.78
CA LYS A 140 16.10 -2.95 0.66
C LYS A 140 14.79 -3.22 1.40
N GLU A 141 14.60 -2.60 2.56
CA GLU A 141 13.31 -2.50 3.24
C GLU A 141 12.31 -1.78 2.32
N HIS A 142 11.03 -2.14 2.40
CA HIS A 142 9.96 -1.49 1.66
C HIS A 142 9.77 -0.06 2.15
N CYS A 143 9.25 0.76 1.24
CA CYS A 143 8.85 2.12 1.52
C CYS A 143 7.48 2.33 0.89
N SER A 144 6.42 2.37 1.70
CA SER A 144 5.07 2.70 1.21
C SER A 144 4.96 3.91 0.27
N VAL A 145 5.84 4.91 0.36
CA VAL A 145 5.87 6.01 -0.62
C VAL A 145 6.38 5.54 -1.99
N GLU A 146 7.45 4.75 -2.03
CA GLU A 146 7.97 4.14 -3.27
C GLU A 146 6.93 3.20 -3.88
N ASP A 147 6.30 2.36 -3.05
CA ASP A 147 5.33 1.37 -3.49
C ASP A 147 4.03 2.03 -4.02
N ALA A 148 3.53 3.07 -3.35
CA ALA A 148 2.40 3.85 -3.85
C ALA A 148 2.72 4.56 -5.18
N ARG A 149 3.94 5.07 -5.35
CA ARG A 149 4.40 5.67 -6.63
C ARG A 149 4.50 4.62 -7.73
N ALA A 150 5.09 3.46 -7.43
CA ALA A 150 5.19 2.35 -8.35
C ALA A 150 3.81 1.90 -8.86
N ALA A 151 2.84 1.74 -7.95
CA ALA A 151 1.47 1.41 -8.32
C ALA A 151 0.81 2.50 -9.18
N MET A 152 1.06 3.79 -8.86
CA MET A 152 0.57 4.91 -9.69
C MET A 152 1.17 4.87 -11.09
N SER A 153 2.49 4.67 -11.22
CA SER A 153 3.18 4.62 -12.52
C SER A 153 2.68 3.45 -13.37
N LEU A 154 2.43 2.29 -12.76
CA LEU A 154 1.83 1.13 -13.44
C LEU A 154 0.42 1.43 -13.95
N TYR A 155 -0.41 2.09 -13.15
CA TYR A 155 -1.74 2.51 -13.62
C TYR A 155 -1.62 3.51 -14.76
N CYS A 156 -0.75 4.52 -14.64
CA CYS A 156 -0.54 5.52 -15.68
C CYS A 156 -0.07 4.92 -17.02
N SER A 157 0.73 3.84 -17.00
CA SER A 157 1.22 3.20 -18.23
C SER A 157 0.15 2.45 -19.02
N VAL A 158 -1.02 2.19 -18.43
CA VAL A 158 -2.15 1.48 -19.06
C VAL A 158 -3.47 2.19 -18.83
N ARG A 159 -3.43 3.48 -18.51
CA ARG A 159 -4.62 4.22 -18.06
C ARG A 159 -5.69 4.26 -19.14
N ASP A 160 -5.27 4.49 -20.38
CA ASP A 160 -6.18 4.66 -21.51
C ASP A 160 -6.86 3.32 -21.90
N GLU A 161 -6.26 2.17 -21.55
CA GLU A 161 -6.87 0.86 -21.70
C GLU A 161 -7.68 0.39 -20.48
N TRP A 162 -7.44 0.98 -19.31
CA TRP A 162 -8.14 0.62 -18.07
C TRP A 162 -9.42 1.45 -17.86
N ASP A 163 -9.46 2.70 -18.30
CA ASP A 163 -10.60 3.62 -18.16
C ASP A 163 -11.28 3.95 -19.50
#